data_AF-A0AA38CJ75-F1
#
_entry.id   AF-A0AA38CJ75-F1
#
_cell.length_a   1.000
_cell.length_b   1.000
_cell.length_c   1.000
_cell.angle_alpha   90.00
_cell.angle_beta   90.00
_cell.angle_gamma   90.00
#
_symmetry.space_group_name_H-M   'P 1'
#
loop_
_entity.id
_entity.type
_entity.pdbx_description
1 polymer ?
#
loop_
_entity_poly.entity_id
_entity_poly.type
_entity_poly.pdbx_seq_one_letter_code
_entity_poly.pdbx_strand_id
1 'polypeptide(L)'
;ALIAKMGWRLLSEKQPWIDVIKTKYLNQQAVYSYLHDEQLPNGSIFWNNLVKSRNFIKKGSKWKIGDGSDINFWEDNWSNDNLLERFGTAKDSLIRKYGTK
;
A
#
# COMPACT_ATOMS: atom_id res chain seq x y z
N ALA A 1 0.54 -19.78 1.72
CA ALA A 1 -0.79 -19.13 1.80
C ALA A 1 -1.17 -18.58 3.20
N LEU A 2 -0.36 -18.74 4.25
CA LEU A 2 -0.74 -18.27 5.60
C LEU A 2 -0.49 -16.76 5.81
N ILE A 3 0.67 -16.26 5.37
CA ILE A 3 1.11 -14.88 5.58
C ILE A 3 0.23 -13.86 4.87
N ALA A 4 -0.20 -14.14 3.64
CA ALA A 4 -1.13 -13.26 2.91
C ALA A 4 -2.49 -13.14 3.62
N LYS A 5 -3.00 -14.25 4.18
CA LYS A 5 -4.23 -14.23 4.98
C LYS A 5 -4.05 -13.42 6.26
N MET A 6 -2.89 -13.50 6.91
CA MET A 6 -2.57 -12.67 8.07
C MET A 6 -2.46 -11.19 7.70
N GLY A 7 -1.82 -10.83 6.58
CA GLY A 7 -1.77 -9.46 6.09
C GLY A 7 -3.16 -8.90 5.77
N TRP A 8 -4.07 -9.71 5.23
CA TRP A 8 -5.46 -9.31 5.04
C TRP A 8 -6.19 -9.04 6.37
N ARG A 9 -6.02 -9.93 7.36
CA ARG A 9 -6.57 -9.74 8.71
C ARG A 9 -6.01 -8.51 9.39
N LEU A 10 -4.73 -8.20 9.18
CA LEU A 10 -4.09 -6.99 9.68
C LEU A 10 -4.86 -5.74 9.21
N LEU A 11 -5.29 -5.72 7.95
CA LEU A 11 -6.01 -4.60 7.34
C LEU A 11 -7.52 -4.57 7.67
N SER A 12 -8.14 -5.73 7.92
CA SER A 12 -9.60 -5.85 7.99
C SER A 12 -10.15 -6.04 9.41
N GLU A 13 -9.38 -6.65 10.31
CA GLU A 13 -9.84 -7.01 11.65
C GLU A 13 -9.22 -6.10 12.72
N LYS A 14 -9.86 -6.00 13.89
CA LYS A 14 -9.31 -5.32 15.08
C LYS A 14 -9.07 -6.38 16.15
N GLN A 15 -7.83 -6.85 16.24
CA GLN A 15 -7.41 -7.92 17.15
C GLN A 15 -6.22 -7.43 17.99
N PRO A 16 -6.04 -7.89 19.24
CA PRO A 16 -4.99 -7.38 20.12
C PRO A 16 -3.56 -7.53 19.56
N TRP A 17 -3.29 -8.60 18.81
CA TRP A 17 -1.98 -8.82 18.18
C TRP A 17 -1.65 -7.78 17.09
N ILE A 18 -2.67 -7.13 16.53
CA ILE A 18 -2.50 -6.06 15.53
C ILE A 18 -1.93 -4.83 16.21
N ASP A 19 -2.36 -4.52 17.43
CA ASP A 19 -1.85 -3.38 18.19
C ASP A 19 -0.39 -3.58 18.62
N VAL A 20 -0.03 -4.82 18.92
CA VAL A 20 1.39 -5.21 19.14
C VAL A 20 2.21 -4.98 17.87
N ILE A 21 1.72 -5.38 16.70
CA ILE A 21 2.40 -5.14 15.43
C ILE A 21 2.50 -3.65 15.10
N LYS A 22 1.42 -2.89 15.31
CA LYS A 22 1.44 -1.44 15.09
C LYS A 22 2.50 -0.75 15.93
N THR A 23 2.59 -1.13 17.20
CA THR A 23 3.55 -0.53 18.14
C THR A 23 4.98 -0.93 17.80
N LYS A 24 5.18 -2.18 17.38
CA LYS A 24 6.52 -2.72 17.13
C LYS A 24 7.11 -2.33 15.77
N TYR A 25 6.28 -2.26 14.73
CA TYR A 25 6.73 -2.08 13.35
C TYR A 25 6.23 -0.80 12.70
N LEU A 26 5.03 -0.32 13.05
CA LEU A 26 4.40 0.83 12.40
C LEU A 26 4.48 2.12 13.24
N ASN A 27 5.18 2.14 14.38
CA ASN A 27 5.29 3.31 15.26
C ASN A 27 3.94 4.01 15.54
N GLN A 28 2.88 3.23 15.81
CA GLN A 28 1.50 3.72 16.02
C GLN A 28 0.85 4.42 14.80
N GLN A 29 1.45 4.35 13.62
CA GLN A 29 0.82 4.81 12.39
C GLN A 29 -0.38 3.94 12.01
N ALA A 30 -1.18 4.46 11.07
CA ALA A 30 -2.30 3.74 10.49
C ALA A 30 -1.87 2.37 9.97
N VAL A 31 -2.72 1.35 10.11
CA VAL A 31 -2.41 0.00 9.61
C VAL A 31 -2.20 0.00 8.10
N TYR A 32 -2.81 0.97 7.40
CA TYR A 32 -2.62 1.16 5.98
C TYR A 32 -1.19 1.57 5.61
N SER A 33 -0.40 2.15 6.52
CA SER A 33 1.02 2.44 6.28
C SER A 33 1.81 1.17 5.92
N TYR A 34 1.41 -0.01 6.40
CA TYR A 34 2.01 -1.30 6.00
C TYR A 34 2.03 -1.52 4.48
N LEU A 35 1.06 -0.96 3.75
CA LEU A 35 0.98 -1.07 2.30
C LEU A 35 2.09 -0.30 1.59
N HIS A 36 2.66 0.72 2.23
CA HIS A 36 3.66 1.63 1.68
C HIS A 36 5.02 1.52 2.37
N ASP A 37 5.08 0.87 3.52
CA ASP A 37 6.28 0.76 4.35
C ASP A 37 7.44 0.02 3.67
N GLU A 38 8.68 0.31 4.02
CA GLU A 38 9.83 -0.41 3.44
C GLU A 38 10.19 -1.65 4.25
N GLN A 39 10.93 -2.59 3.63
CA GLN A 39 11.44 -3.74 4.38
C GLN A 39 12.46 -3.23 5.40
N LEU A 40 12.18 -3.48 6.69
CA LEU A 40 13.12 -3.15 7.76
C LEU A 40 14.39 -4.03 7.60
N PRO A 41 15.60 -3.44 7.48
CA PRO A 41 16.84 -4.18 7.30
C PRO A 41 17.09 -5.21 8.42
N ASN A 42 16.69 -4.86 9.65
CA ASN A 42 16.77 -5.72 10.84
C ASN A 42 15.39 -6.23 11.29
N GLY A 43 14.41 -6.23 10.38
CA GLY A 43 13.07 -6.73 10.65
C GLY A 43 13.05 -8.24 10.87
N SER A 44 12.12 -8.71 11.70
CA SER A 44 11.89 -10.15 11.84
C SER A 44 11.53 -10.79 10.49
N ILE A 45 11.97 -12.03 10.26
CA ILE A 45 11.63 -12.81 9.05
C ILE A 45 10.12 -12.83 8.79
N PHE A 46 9.31 -12.91 9.86
CA PHE A 46 7.86 -12.81 9.78
C PHE A 46 7.39 -11.49 9.14
N TRP A 47 7.87 -10.34 9.65
CA TRP A 47 7.53 -9.02 9.12
C TRP A 47 7.97 -8.86 7.65
N ASN A 48 9.18 -9.29 7.31
CA ASN A 48 9.67 -9.19 5.93
C ASN A 48 8.83 -10.03 4.96
N ASN A 49 8.41 -11.22 5.37
CA ASN A 49 7.49 -12.04 4.59
C ASN A 49 6.08 -11.43 4.51
N LEU A 50 5.62 -10.81 5.59
CA LEU A 50 4.35 -10.08 5.62
C LEU A 50 4.40 -8.93 4.61
N VAL A 51 5.42 -8.08 4.67
CA VAL A 51 5.67 -6.97 3.74
C VAL A 51 5.70 -7.47 2.28
N LYS A 52 6.40 -8.56 1.98
CA LYS A 52 6.41 -9.17 0.64
C LYS A 52 5.01 -9.61 0.17
N SER A 53 4.17 -10.08 1.09
CA SER A 53 2.82 -10.54 0.76
C SER A 53 1.85 -9.41 0.38
N ARG A 54 2.17 -8.15 0.71
CA ARG A 54 1.31 -7.00 0.42
C ARG A 54 1.02 -6.83 -1.06
N ASN A 55 1.96 -7.17 -1.95
CA ASN A 55 1.78 -7.01 -3.39
C ASN A 55 0.63 -7.91 -3.90
N PHE A 56 0.49 -9.10 -3.33
CA PHE A 56 -0.63 -10.00 -3.62
C PHE A 56 -1.95 -9.43 -3.07
N ILE A 57 -1.91 -8.84 -1.87
CA ILE A 57 -3.07 -8.22 -1.25
C ILE A 57 -3.51 -6.99 -2.05
N LYS A 58 -2.60 -6.06 -2.39
CA LYS A 58 -2.88 -4.89 -3.25
C LYS A 58 -3.44 -5.29 -4.61
N LYS A 59 -2.97 -6.38 -5.21
CA LYS A 59 -3.47 -6.85 -6.52
C LYS A 59 -4.86 -7.48 -6.42
N GLY A 60 -5.17 -8.16 -5.31
CA GLY A 60 -6.47 -8.81 -5.09
C GLY A 60 -7.51 -7.94 -4.39
N SER A 61 -7.13 -6.76 -3.92
CA SER A 61 -7.97 -5.88 -3.10
C SER A 61 -8.13 -4.53 -3.79
N LYS A 62 -9.31 -3.93 -3.69
CA LYS A 62 -9.58 -2.58 -4.18
C LYS A 62 -9.82 -1.66 -3.00
N TRP A 63 -9.32 -0.44 -3.10
CA TRP A 63 -9.61 0.59 -2.11
C TRP A 63 -11.08 0.98 -2.17
N LYS A 64 -11.77 0.94 -1.02
CA LYS A 64 -13.08 1.56 -0.86
C LYS A 64 -12.85 2.98 -0.37
N ILE A 65 -13.18 3.96 -1.22
CA ILE A 65 -12.99 5.38 -0.88
C ILE A 65 -13.89 5.75 0.30
N GLY A 66 -13.25 6.24 1.37
CA GLY A 66 -13.88 6.86 2.54
C GLY A 66 -13.49 8.33 2.63
N ASP A 67 -12.93 8.77 3.76
CA ASP A 67 -12.50 10.16 4.02
C ASP A 67 -11.17 10.56 3.33
N GLY A 68 -10.50 9.62 2.66
CA GLY A 68 -9.30 9.90 1.85
C GLY A 68 -8.01 10.18 2.63
N SER A 69 -8.04 10.23 3.96
CA SER A 69 -6.88 10.56 4.81
C SER A 69 -5.70 9.57 4.71
N ASP A 70 -5.98 8.29 4.46
CA ASP A 70 -4.96 7.22 4.38
C ASP A 70 -4.73 6.72 2.95
N ILE A 71 -5.32 7.37 1.93
CA ILE A 71 -5.28 6.91 0.54
C ILE A 71 -4.26 7.74 -0.23
N ASN A 72 -3.26 7.10 -0.85
CA ASN A 72 -2.43 7.78 -1.81
C ASN A 72 -3.13 7.80 -3.18
N PHE A 73 -3.85 8.88 -3.47
CA PHE A 73 -4.69 9.04 -4.67
C PHE A 73 -4.00 8.66 -5.99
N TRP A 74 -2.68 8.83 -6.09
CA TRP A 74 -1.93 8.58 -7.32
C TRP A 74 -1.35 7.17 -7.44
N GLU A 75 -1.03 6.52 -6.31
CA GLU A 75 -0.32 5.23 -6.29
C GLU A 75 -1.22 4.05 -5.93
N ASP A 76 -2.36 4.31 -5.29
CA ASP A 76 -3.24 3.27 -4.80
C ASP A 76 -4.30 2.85 -5.84
N ASN A 77 -4.59 1.55 -5.86
CA ASN A 77 -5.55 0.93 -6.78
C ASN A 77 -6.99 1.12 -6.31
N TRP A 78 -7.50 2.35 -6.44
CA TRP A 78 -8.88 2.72 -6.09
C TRP A 78 -9.84 2.75 -7.28
N SER A 79 -9.32 2.76 -8.51
CA SER A 79 -10.09 2.71 -9.76
C SER A 79 -9.69 1.47 -10.56
N ASN A 80 -10.57 0.96 -11.44
CA ASN A 80 -10.25 -0.16 -12.32
C ASN A 80 -9.04 0.13 -13.24
N ASP A 81 -8.71 1.41 -13.43
CA ASP A 81 -7.56 1.88 -14.20
C ASP A 81 -6.51 2.46 -13.25
N ASN A 82 -5.26 2.02 -13.38
CA ASN A 82 -4.11 2.70 -12.78
C ASN A 82 -4.03 4.12 -13.35
N LEU A 83 -4.42 5.11 -12.55
CA LEU A 83 -4.44 6.52 -12.97
C LEU A 83 -3.04 7.02 -13.30
N LEU A 84 -2.02 6.51 -12.61
CA LEU A 84 -0.62 6.82 -12.94
C LEU A 84 -0.23 6.33 -14.34
N GLU A 85 -0.71 5.18 -14.79
CA GLU A 85 -0.46 4.71 -16.18
C GLU A 85 -1.27 5.51 -17.20
N ARG A 86 -2.53 5.82 -16.86
CA ARG A 86 -3.45 6.56 -17.74
C ARG A 86 -3.07 8.04 -17.91
N PHE A 87 -2.55 8.68 -16.87
CA PHE A 87 -2.20 10.11 -16.86
C PHE A 87 -0.69 10.37 -16.82
N GLY A 88 0.14 9.40 -16.42
CA GLY A 88 1.61 9.51 -16.50
C GLY A 88 2.11 9.45 -17.94
N THR A 89 1.50 8.62 -18.79
CA THR A 89 1.71 8.67 -20.24
C THR A 89 1.28 10.01 -20.84
N ALA A 90 0.26 10.66 -20.26
CA ALA A 90 -0.15 12.02 -20.63
C ALA A 90 0.89 13.08 -20.21
N LYS A 91 1.56 12.91 -19.05
CA LYS A 91 2.65 13.81 -18.62
C LYS A 91 3.84 13.76 -19.57
N ASP A 92 4.30 12.56 -19.95
CA ASP A 92 5.41 12.40 -20.89
C ASP A 92 5.06 12.92 -22.30
N SER A 93 3.82 12.72 -22.73
CA SER A 93 3.35 13.26 -24.03
C SER A 93 3.09 14.77 -24.00
N LEU A 94 2.76 15.37 -22.84
CA LEU A 94 2.68 16.83 -22.67
C LEU A 94 4.06 17.48 -22.59
N ILE A 95 5.04 16.86 -21.94
CA ILE A 95 6.44 17.32 -21.97
C ILE A 95 6.99 17.25 -23.40
N ARG A 96 6.66 16.21 -24.17
CA ARG A 96 7.05 16.11 -25.58
C ARG A 96 6.33 17.12 -26.50
N LYS A 97 5.14 17.59 -26.10
CA LYS A 97 4.30 18.53 -26.89
C LYS A 97 4.53 20.00 -26.55
N TYR A 98 4.93 20.31 -25.31
CA TYR A 98 5.11 21.68 -24.82
C TYR A 98 6.49 21.96 -24.20
N GLY A 99 7.36 20.96 -24.12
CA GLY A 99 8.74 21.08 -23.63
C GLY A 99 9.72 21.43 -24.75
N THR A 100 9.66 22.66 -25.21
CA THR A 100 10.79 23.35 -25.86
C THR A 100 10.79 24.80 -25.41
N LYS A 101 11.70 25.10 -24.49
CA LYS A 101 12.67 26.18 -24.64
C LYS A 101 14.00 25.74 -24.04
#